data_AF-A0A926JA41-F1
#
_entry.id   AF-A0A926JA41-F1
#
_cell.length_a   1.000
_cell.length_b   1.000
_cell.length_c   1.000
_cell.angle_alpha   90.00
_cell.angle_beta   90.00
_cell.angle_gamma   90.00
#
_symmetry.space_group_name_H-M   'P 1'
#
loop_
_entity.id
_entity.type
_entity.pdbx_description
1 polymer ?
#
loop_
_entity_poly.entity_id
_entity_poly.type
_entity_poly.pdbx_seq_one_letter_code
_entity_poly.pdbx_strand_id
1 'polypeptide(L)'
;MRAEQLGLFETMALHGKLSDAEPMTQALEAAIRARHAGDAGLERSNVGGRHSKTDMLDSGGVAAAKLSDLSVRLAKRMLHFDGRDPASVEWDVRMWANVSPPGALNMSHAHPGVL
;
A
#
# COMPACT_ATOMS: atom_id res chain seq x y z
N MET A 1 3.38 26.62 -37.69
CA MET A 1 3.10 26.65 -36.23
C MET A 1 3.09 25.21 -35.74
N ARG A 2 3.88 24.88 -34.70
CA ARG A 2 3.78 23.60 -33.99
C ARG A 2 3.22 23.91 -32.60
N ALA A 3 2.14 23.24 -32.22
CA ALA A 3 1.67 23.21 -30.86
C ALA A 3 2.34 22.05 -30.13
N GLU A 4 2.73 22.26 -28.87
CA GLU A 4 3.23 21.22 -27.97
C GLU A 4 2.43 21.23 -26.67
N GLN A 5 2.30 20.07 -26.05
CA GLN A 5 1.66 19.90 -24.75
C GLN A 5 2.71 20.01 -23.65
N LEU A 6 2.46 20.90 -22.68
CA LEU A 6 3.29 21.05 -21.48
C LEU A 6 2.52 20.53 -20.26
N GLY A 7 3.05 19.52 -19.58
CA GLY A 7 2.50 19.06 -18.31
C GLY A 7 2.92 19.99 -17.18
N LEU A 8 1.95 20.54 -16.44
CA LEU A 8 2.20 21.46 -15.32
C LEU A 8 1.47 20.94 -14.09
N PHE A 9 2.23 20.57 -13.05
CA PHE A 9 1.73 20.11 -11.75
C PHE A 9 0.83 18.87 -11.81
N GLU A 10 1.17 17.93 -12.70
CA GLU A 10 0.41 16.70 -12.89
C GLU A 10 0.41 15.82 -11.61
N THR A 11 -0.76 15.29 -11.25
CA THR A 11 -0.86 14.27 -10.20
C THR A 11 -0.62 12.90 -10.82
N MET A 12 0.55 12.32 -10.57
CA MET A 12 0.88 11.00 -11.09
C MET A 12 0.10 9.89 -10.38
N ALA A 13 -0.49 8.98 -11.16
CA ALA A 13 -1.07 7.74 -10.67
C ALA A 13 -0.21 6.54 -11.11
N LEU A 14 0.36 5.82 -10.14
CA LEU A 14 1.06 4.55 -10.39
C LEU A 14 0.03 3.41 -10.43
N HIS A 15 0.10 2.58 -11.47
CA HIS A 15 -0.63 1.32 -11.54
C HIS A 15 0.31 0.21 -12.03
N GLY A 16 0.26 -0.95 -11.37
CA GLY A 16 1.05 -2.12 -11.72
C GLY A 16 0.27 -3.40 -11.44
N LYS A 17 0.57 -4.44 -12.23
CA LYS A 17 0.01 -5.78 -12.06
C LYS A 17 1.12 -6.75 -11.66
N LEU A 18 0.92 -7.47 -10.57
CA LEU A 18 1.83 -8.53 -10.15
C LEU A 18 1.63 -9.77 -11.04
N SER A 19 2.70 -10.25 -11.68
CA SER A 19 2.72 -11.54 -12.37
C SER A 19 2.76 -12.68 -11.35
N ASP A 20 2.07 -13.79 -11.64
CA ASP A 20 2.02 -14.97 -10.77
C ASP A 20 1.66 -14.63 -9.32
N ALA A 21 0.65 -13.76 -9.15
CA ALA A 21 0.26 -13.23 -7.85
C ALA A 21 -0.39 -14.28 -6.91
N GLU A 22 -0.95 -15.35 -7.48
CA GLU A 22 -1.71 -16.38 -6.78
C GLU A 22 -1.05 -16.85 -5.46
N PRO A 23 0.24 -17.26 -5.43
CA PRO A 23 0.85 -17.76 -4.19
C PRO A 23 1.02 -16.66 -3.15
N MET A 24 1.30 -15.43 -3.59
CA MET A 24 1.43 -14.28 -2.68
C MET A 24 0.07 -13.91 -2.07
N THR A 25 -0.98 -13.87 -2.89
CA THR A 25 -2.34 -13.60 -2.45
C THR A 25 -2.80 -14.62 -1.42
N GLN A 26 -2.60 -15.92 -1.68
CA GLN A 26 -2.98 -16.99 -0.75
C GLN A 26 -2.22 -16.89 0.59
N ALA A 27 -0.91 -16.60 0.54
CA ALA A 27 -0.10 -16.43 1.75
C ALA A 27 -0.53 -15.22 2.58
N LEU A 28 -0.80 -14.08 1.93
CA LEU A 28 -1.31 -12.88 2.60
C LEU A 28 -2.69 -13.12 3.20
N GLU A 29 -3.59 -13.77 2.46
CA GLU A 29 -4.93 -14.10 2.95
C GLU A 29 -4.87 -14.98 4.21
N ALA A 30 -4.04 -16.02 4.20
CA ALA A 30 -3.83 -16.89 5.36
C ALA A 30 -3.34 -16.09 6.58
N ALA A 31 -2.34 -15.21 6.39
CA ALA A 31 -1.81 -14.37 7.47
C ALA A 31 -2.86 -13.39 8.01
N ILE A 32 -3.65 -12.76 7.12
CA ILE A 32 -4.75 -11.87 7.49
C ILE A 32 -5.79 -12.65 8.32
N ARG A 33 -6.26 -13.80 7.84
CA ARG A 33 -7.24 -14.63 8.57
C ARG A 33 -6.71 -15.06 9.95
N ALA A 34 -5.45 -15.48 10.04
CA ALA A 34 -4.82 -15.84 11.30
C ALA A 34 -4.78 -14.66 12.28
N ARG A 35 -4.38 -13.46 11.81
CA ARG A 35 -4.36 -12.26 12.65
C ARG A 35 -5.77 -11.87 13.11
N HIS A 36 -6.76 -12.00 12.23
CA HIS A 36 -8.14 -11.64 12.53
C HIS A 36 -8.77 -12.49 13.63
N ALA A 37 -8.35 -13.76 13.78
CA ALA A 37 -8.88 -14.65 14.81
C ALA A 37 -8.55 -14.19 16.25
N GLY A 38 -7.50 -13.38 16.45
CA GLY A 38 -7.01 -13.00 17.78
C GLY A 38 -6.87 -11.50 18.06
N ASP A 39 -7.07 -10.63 17.07
CA ASP A 39 -6.94 -9.17 17.22
C ASP A 39 -8.28 -8.52 16.93
N ALA A 40 -8.78 -7.61 17.79
CA ALA A 40 -10.02 -6.86 17.59
C ALA A 40 -9.98 -5.96 16.35
N GLY A 41 -8.78 -5.53 15.93
CA GLY A 41 -8.57 -4.54 14.88
C GLY A 41 -8.58 -3.11 15.43
N LEU A 42 -8.66 -2.16 14.51
CA LEU A 42 -8.76 -0.72 14.80
C LEU A 42 -10.03 -0.17 14.15
N GLU A 43 -10.63 0.82 14.81
CA GLU A 43 -11.67 1.66 14.22
C GLU A 43 -11.02 2.97 13.75
N ARG A 44 -11.03 3.21 12.43
CA ARG A 44 -10.49 4.41 11.79
C ARG A 44 -11.49 4.96 10.77
N SER A 45 -11.14 4.89 9.48
CA SER A 45 -12.01 5.24 8.36
C SER A 45 -12.93 4.10 7.95
N ASN A 46 -12.67 2.87 8.42
CA ASN A 46 -13.45 1.68 8.08
C ASN A 46 -14.84 1.75 8.70
N VAL A 47 -15.87 1.55 7.88
CA VAL A 47 -17.28 1.49 8.27
C VAL A 47 -17.82 0.13 7.86
N GLY A 48 -18.37 -0.63 8.82
CA GLY A 48 -18.92 -1.98 8.58
C GLY A 48 -17.89 -3.05 8.19
N GLY A 49 -16.60 -2.69 8.11
CA GLY A 49 -15.48 -3.58 7.85
C GLY A 49 -14.43 -3.45 8.93
N ARG A 50 -13.28 -4.10 8.73
CA ARG A 50 -12.26 -4.23 9.75
C ARG A 50 -10.89 -3.81 9.25
N HIS A 51 -10.20 -3.01 10.05
CA HIS A 51 -8.83 -2.56 9.80
C HIS A 51 -7.89 -3.25 10.80
N SER A 52 -6.81 -3.90 10.34
CA SER A 52 -5.82 -4.50 11.26
C SER A 52 -4.99 -3.43 11.96
N LYS A 53 -4.16 -3.80 12.95
CA LYS A 53 -3.06 -2.90 13.35
C LYS A 53 -2.08 -2.69 12.18
N THR A 54 -1.24 -1.66 12.27
CA THR A 54 -0.29 -1.25 11.21
C THR A 54 1.06 -1.97 11.30
N ASP A 55 1.07 -3.17 11.88
CA ASP A 55 2.20 -4.06 12.15
C ASP A 55 2.20 -5.29 11.22
N MET A 56 1.62 -5.16 10.02
CA MET A 56 1.52 -6.29 9.09
C MET A 56 2.87 -6.70 8.48
N LEU A 57 3.91 -5.86 8.54
CA LEU A 57 5.25 -6.30 8.18
C LEU A 57 5.80 -7.34 9.16
N ASP A 58 5.42 -7.25 10.44
CA ASP A 58 5.83 -8.20 11.47
C ASP A 58 4.97 -9.48 11.43
N SER A 59 3.67 -9.33 11.15
CA SER A 59 2.70 -10.42 11.22
C SER A 59 2.34 -11.09 9.89
N GLY A 60 2.59 -10.42 8.77
CA GLY A 60 2.22 -10.88 7.42
C GLY A 60 3.23 -11.80 6.74
N GLY A 61 4.34 -12.09 7.41
CA GLY A 61 5.38 -13.01 6.97
C GLY A 61 6.08 -12.59 5.67
N VAL A 62 6.71 -13.56 5.00
CA VAL A 62 7.53 -13.33 3.80
C VAL A 62 6.76 -12.68 2.66
N ALA A 63 5.46 -12.98 2.53
CA ALA A 63 4.62 -12.41 1.48
C ALA A 63 4.42 -10.90 1.67
N ALA A 64 4.19 -10.44 2.91
CA ALA A 64 4.07 -9.02 3.23
C ALA A 64 5.39 -8.27 2.99
N ALA A 65 6.52 -8.84 3.43
CA ALA A 65 7.84 -8.28 3.16
C ALA A 65 8.11 -8.14 1.64
N LYS A 66 7.80 -9.18 0.86
CA LYS A 66 7.98 -9.16 -0.60
C LYS A 66 7.09 -8.10 -1.27
N LEU A 67 5.84 -7.96 -0.83
CA LEU A 67 4.92 -6.94 -1.35
C LEU A 67 5.40 -5.52 -1.00
N SER A 68 5.91 -5.33 0.21
CA SER A 68 6.54 -4.07 0.65
C SER A 68 7.71 -3.69 -0.25
N ASP A 69 8.66 -4.60 -0.44
CA ASP A 69 9.83 -4.40 -1.31
C ASP A 69 9.46 -4.08 -2.77
N LEU A 70 8.43 -4.75 -3.30
CA LEU A 70 7.93 -4.45 -4.64
C LEU A 70 7.34 -3.03 -4.71
N SER A 71 6.54 -2.63 -3.71
CA SER A 71 5.93 -1.31 -3.65
C SER A 71 6.99 -0.20 -3.55
N VAL A 72 8.00 -0.37 -2.69
CA VAL A 72 9.13 0.58 -2.56
C VAL A 72 9.91 0.67 -3.87
N ARG A 73 10.20 -0.45 -4.54
CA ARG A 73 10.91 -0.45 -5.83
C ARG A 73 10.11 0.26 -6.93
N LEU A 74 8.78 0.15 -6.92
CA LEU A 74 7.94 0.88 -7.87
C LEU A 74 7.95 2.38 -7.55
N ALA A 75 7.82 2.75 -6.27
CA ALA A 75 7.90 4.14 -5.83
C ALA A 75 9.24 4.79 -6.25
N LYS A 76 10.38 4.13 -5.95
CA LYS A 76 11.72 4.60 -6.34
C LYS A 76 11.90 4.78 -7.86
N ARG A 77 11.14 4.06 -8.70
CA ARG A 77 11.21 4.19 -10.16
C ARG A 77 10.37 5.33 -10.73
N MET A 78 9.31 5.73 -10.02
CA MET A 78 8.32 6.70 -10.51
C MET A 78 8.52 8.09 -9.93
N LEU A 79 9.08 8.16 -8.72
CA LEU A 79 9.18 9.40 -7.98
C LEU A 79 10.43 10.18 -8.39
N HIS A 80 10.30 11.50 -8.33
CA HIS A 80 11.40 12.43 -8.50
C HIS A 80 11.56 13.22 -7.20
N PHE A 81 12.81 13.37 -6.77
CA PHE A 81 13.17 14.23 -5.65
C PHE A 81 14.16 15.27 -6.13
N ASP A 82 13.87 16.55 -5.89
CA ASP A 82 14.78 17.62 -6.27
C ASP A 82 16.12 17.45 -5.55
N GLY A 83 17.21 17.48 -6.32
CA GLY A 83 18.57 17.30 -5.82
C GLY A 83 18.89 15.93 -5.19
N ARG A 84 18.04 14.90 -5.32
CA ARG A 84 18.30 13.56 -4.77
C ARG A 84 17.99 12.45 -5.76
N ASP A 85 18.81 11.41 -5.76
CA ASP A 85 18.53 10.16 -6.45
C ASP A 85 17.40 9.42 -5.70
N PRO A 86 16.24 9.12 -6.34
CA PRO A 86 15.20 8.31 -5.73
C PRO A 86 15.69 6.94 -5.21
N ALA A 87 16.74 6.38 -5.83
CA ALA A 87 17.32 5.11 -5.40
C ALA A 87 17.95 5.18 -4.00
N SER A 88 18.48 6.36 -3.61
CA SER A 88 19.17 6.56 -2.33
C SER A 88 18.24 6.91 -1.17
N VAL A 89 16.93 7.04 -1.41
CA VAL A 89 15.96 7.34 -0.36
C VAL A 89 15.62 6.07 0.41
N GLU A 90 15.75 6.10 1.74
CA GLU A 90 15.28 5.04 2.62
C GLU A 90 13.79 5.23 2.93
N TRP A 91 13.05 4.13 3.00
CA TRP A 91 11.59 4.12 3.18
C TRP A 91 11.22 3.47 4.50
N ASP A 92 10.46 4.17 5.34
CA ASP A 92 9.72 3.56 6.47
C ASP A 92 8.34 3.13 5.95
N VAL A 93 8.07 1.83 5.98
CA VAL A 93 6.83 1.27 5.44
C VAL A 93 5.89 0.87 6.57
N ARG A 94 4.65 1.37 6.50
CA ARG A 94 3.54 0.90 7.34
C ARG A 94 2.58 0.08 6.49
N MET A 95 2.20 -1.09 6.99
CA MET A 95 1.31 -2.02 6.28
C MET A 95 0.21 -2.50 7.21
N TRP A 96 -0.99 -2.62 6.66
CA TRP A 96 -2.18 -3.15 7.33
C TRP A 96 -3.10 -3.82 6.30
N ALA A 97 -4.04 -4.62 6.79
CA ALA A 97 -5.11 -5.20 5.99
C ALA A 97 -6.45 -4.54 6.31
N ASN A 98 -7.25 -4.33 5.27
CA ASN A 98 -8.67 -4.02 5.38
C ASN A 98 -9.49 -5.22 4.89
N VAL A 99 -10.41 -5.71 5.71
CA VAL A 99 -11.39 -6.74 5.34
C VAL A 99 -12.77 -6.09 5.30
N SER A 100 -13.32 -5.96 4.10
CA SER A 100 -14.56 -5.22 3.83
C SER A 100 -15.64 -6.17 3.28
N PRO A 101 -16.55 -6.67 4.13
CA PRO A 101 -17.70 -7.45 3.66
C PRO A 101 -18.67 -6.59 2.84
N PRO A 102 -19.68 -7.18 2.17
CA PRO A 102 -20.70 -6.41 1.44
C PRO A 102 -21.35 -5.34 2.32
N GLY A 103 -21.39 -4.10 1.81
CA GLY A 103 -21.90 -2.94 2.55
C GLY A 103 -20.86 -2.19 3.39
N ALA A 104 -19.65 -2.73 3.56
CA ALA A 104 -18.55 -2.04 4.21
C ALA A 104 -17.87 -1.02 3.27
N LEU A 105 -17.27 0.02 3.84
CA LEU A 105 -16.55 1.06 3.11
C LEU A 105 -15.39 1.64 3.92
N ASN A 106 -14.60 2.49 3.27
CA ASN A 106 -13.70 3.43 3.94
C ASN A 106 -14.15 4.86 3.64
N MET A 107 -14.24 5.71 4.67
CA MET A 107 -14.51 7.13 4.50
C MET A 107 -13.42 7.81 3.67
N SER A 108 -13.75 8.90 2.97
CA SER A 108 -12.76 9.72 2.25
C SER A 108 -11.74 10.30 3.22
N HIS A 109 -10.45 10.12 2.93
CA HIS A 109 -9.35 10.61 3.76
C HIS A 109 -8.04 10.70 2.96
N ALA A 110 -7.04 11.33 3.57
CA ALA A 110 -5.64 11.28 3.16
C ALA A 110 -4.80 10.67 4.29
N HIS A 111 -3.59 10.22 3.98
CA HIS A 111 -2.63 9.77 4.97
C HIS A 111 -1.68 10.92 5.34
N PRO A 112 -1.84 11.56 6.52
CA PRO A 112 -0.93 12.62 6.94
C PRO A 112 0.42 12.05 7.38
N GLY A 113 1.50 12.81 7.18
CA GLY A 113 2.84 12.46 7.66
C GLY A 113 3.54 11.37 6.85
N VAL A 114 3.03 11.02 5.66
CA VAL A 114 3.70 10.14 4.71
C VAL A 114 4.07 10.94 3.45
N LEU A 115 5.38 11.08 3.20
CA LEU A 115 6.00 11.68 2.02
C LEU A 115 7.31 10.96 1.72
#